data_AF-A0A9J9BCV4-F1
#
_entry.id   AF-A0A9J9BCV4-F1
#
_cell.length_a   1.000
_cell.length_b   1.000
_cell.length_c   1.000
_cell.angle_alpha   90.00
_cell.angle_beta   90.00
_cell.angle_gamma   90.00
#
_symmetry.space_group_name_H-M   'P 1'
#
loop_
_entity.id
_entity.type
_entity.pdbx_description
1 polymer ?
#
loop_
_entity_poly.entity_id
_entity_poly.type
_entity_poly.pdbx_seq_one_letter_code
_entity_poly.pdbx_strand_id
1 'polypeptide(L)'
;MYNKPSRSLYMQLLRWSELTVLFLCTPLLILFLVSDYDTWLMPLLILMGGYCLLLLWKDVNFKRFRLWHTDDFWRHLGATLKVFIPAAIVLACVVYYFAPHILFKLPREDMQFWLITLAIYPIVSVIPQELIFRTFFFHRYKRIIPSKNTRWALSTASFSLAHVVYGNWIAVGLSCIGGALFGYRYMQSRSTLVVVIEHSLWGSYLFTLGVGVFLLTQNI
;
A
#
# COMPACT_ATOMS: atom_id res chain seq x y z
N MET A 1 42.04 -10.27 -15.84
CA MET A 1 40.86 -9.92 -15.02
C MET A 1 39.58 -10.21 -15.81
N TYR A 2 39.11 -11.45 -15.81
CA TYR A 2 37.83 -11.84 -16.40
C TYR A 2 36.91 -12.22 -15.25
N ASN A 3 35.92 -11.38 -14.94
CA ASN A 3 34.91 -11.71 -13.96
C ASN A 3 33.61 -11.01 -14.38
N LYS A 4 32.47 -11.70 -14.25
CA LYS A 4 31.08 -11.14 -14.09
C LYS A 4 29.95 -11.48 -15.11
N PRO A 5 29.87 -12.66 -15.76
CA PRO A 5 28.56 -13.18 -16.17
C PRO A 5 27.82 -13.82 -14.99
N SER A 6 28.50 -14.70 -14.24
CA SER A 6 27.91 -15.47 -13.13
C SER A 6 27.47 -14.60 -11.96
N ARG A 7 28.27 -13.59 -11.58
CA ARG A 7 27.93 -12.66 -10.49
C ARG A 7 26.70 -11.80 -10.82
N SER A 8 26.46 -11.50 -12.10
CA SER A 8 25.26 -10.78 -12.54
C SER A 8 24.02 -11.65 -12.42
N LEU A 9 24.08 -12.89 -12.93
CA LEU A 9 22.97 -13.84 -12.85
C LEU A 9 22.62 -14.19 -11.39
N TYR A 10 23.62 -14.46 -10.55
CA TYR A 10 23.43 -14.72 -9.12
C TYR A 10 22.71 -13.57 -8.41
N MET A 11 23.10 -12.32 -8.67
CA MET A 11 22.46 -11.15 -8.08
C MET A 11 21.03 -10.92 -8.60
N GLN A 12 20.71 -11.37 -9.81
CA GLN A 12 19.35 -11.34 -10.34
C GLN A 12 18.49 -12.43 -9.70
N LEU A 13 19.01 -13.65 -9.56
CA LEU A 13 18.33 -14.75 -8.86
C LEU A 13 18.00 -14.37 -7.42
N LEU A 14 18.95 -13.80 -6.68
CA LEU A 14 18.70 -13.30 -5.33
C LEU A 14 17.56 -12.27 -5.26
N ARG A 15 17.43 -11.40 -6.27
CA ARG A 15 16.34 -10.40 -6.32
C ARG A 15 15.00 -11.03 -6.64
N TRP A 16 14.96 -12.04 -7.51
CA TRP A 16 13.75 -12.81 -7.77
C TRP A 16 13.32 -13.57 -6.52
N SER A 17 14.24 -14.24 -5.83
CA SER A 17 13.97 -14.90 -4.55
C SER A 17 13.48 -13.91 -3.49
N GLU A 18 14.15 -12.75 -3.34
CA GLU A 18 13.71 -11.68 -2.41
C GLU A 18 12.29 -11.20 -2.75
N LEU A 19 11.98 -10.97 -4.03
CA LEU A 19 10.65 -10.57 -4.49
C LEU A 19 9.60 -11.62 -4.14
N THR A 20 9.86 -12.88 -4.48
CA THR A 20 8.93 -13.99 -4.22
C THR A 20 8.71 -14.17 -2.72
N VAL A 21 9.78 -14.17 -1.92
CA VAL A 21 9.66 -14.34 -0.47
C VAL A 21 8.87 -13.18 0.14
N LEU A 22 9.26 -11.93 -0.12
CA LEU A 22 8.63 -10.77 0.53
C LEU A 22 7.21 -10.49 0.06
N PHE A 23 6.91 -10.64 -1.23
CA PHE A 23 5.67 -10.15 -1.82
C PHE A 23 4.67 -11.24 -2.19
N LEU A 24 5.09 -12.51 -2.25
CA LEU A 24 4.21 -13.65 -2.49
C LEU A 24 4.13 -14.55 -1.25
N CYS A 25 5.26 -15.04 -0.74
CA CYS A 25 5.27 -15.99 0.37
C CYS A 25 4.86 -15.34 1.69
N THR A 26 5.40 -14.18 2.06
CA THR A 26 5.11 -13.53 3.35
C THR A 26 3.61 -13.27 3.56
N PRO A 27 2.86 -12.66 2.62
CA PRO A 27 1.40 -12.51 2.78
C PRO A 27 0.66 -13.84 3.00
N LEU A 28 1.03 -14.88 2.27
CA LEU A 28 0.41 -16.20 2.39
C LEU A 28 0.77 -16.88 3.71
N LEU A 29 2.03 -16.77 4.14
CA LEU A 29 2.47 -17.28 5.43
C LEU A 29 1.75 -16.56 6.58
N ILE A 30 1.57 -15.25 6.50
CA ILE A 30 0.79 -14.49 7.49
C ILE A 30 -0.65 -15.01 7.52
N LEU A 31 -1.29 -15.18 6.36
CA LEU A 31 -2.66 -15.72 6.25
C LEU A 31 -2.83 -17.12 6.85
N PHE A 32 -1.81 -17.97 6.82
CA PHE A 32 -1.94 -19.35 7.31
C PHE A 32 -1.37 -19.57 8.72
N LEU A 33 -0.44 -18.73 9.18
CA LEU A 33 0.31 -18.96 10.42
C LEU A 33 0.00 -17.96 11.54
N VAL A 34 -0.50 -16.77 11.22
CA VAL A 34 -0.91 -15.81 12.24
C VAL A 34 -2.36 -16.11 12.59
N SER A 35 -2.66 -16.33 13.88
CA SER A 35 -4.04 -16.51 14.36
C SER A 35 -4.61 -15.26 15.00
N ASP A 36 -3.74 -14.42 15.58
CA ASP A 36 -4.10 -13.14 16.22
C ASP A 36 -3.66 -11.96 15.35
N TYR A 37 -4.44 -11.72 14.29
CA TYR A 37 -4.14 -10.68 13.30
C TYR A 37 -4.21 -9.28 13.87
N ASP A 38 -5.19 -9.03 14.75
CA ASP A 38 -5.46 -7.70 15.31
C ASP A 38 -4.26 -7.19 16.10
N THR A 39 -3.56 -8.09 16.80
CA THR A 39 -2.34 -7.76 17.54
C THR A 39 -1.11 -7.62 16.64
N TRP A 40 -0.91 -8.56 15.70
CA TRP A 40 0.39 -8.72 15.03
C TRP A 40 0.51 -8.04 13.67
N LEU A 41 -0.59 -7.72 12.99
CA LEU A 41 -0.54 -7.22 11.61
C LEU A 41 0.20 -5.88 11.51
N MET A 42 -0.13 -4.90 12.36
CA MET A 42 0.53 -3.59 12.35
C MET A 42 2.02 -3.67 12.74
N PRO A 43 2.43 -4.37 13.82
CA PRO A 43 3.85 -4.58 14.12
C PRO A 43 4.62 -5.23 12.96
N LEU A 44 4.08 -6.28 12.34
CA LEU A 44 4.73 -6.95 11.21
C LEU A 44 4.88 -6.02 10.01
N LEU A 45 3.86 -5.22 9.70
CA LEU A 45 3.91 -4.22 8.65
C LEU A 45 4.98 -3.15 8.93
N ILE A 46 5.06 -2.63 10.16
CA ILE A 46 6.06 -1.64 10.57
C ILE A 46 7.47 -2.23 10.47
N LEU A 47 7.67 -3.47 10.94
CA LEU A 47 8.97 -4.16 10.86
C LEU A 47 9.40 -4.36 9.41
N MET A 48 8.49 -4.79 8.53
CA MET A 48 8.76 -4.92 7.10
C MET A 48 9.06 -3.58 6.45
N GLY A 49 8.32 -2.52 6.81
CA GLY A 49 8.55 -1.15 6.36
C GLY A 49 9.93 -0.66 6.78
N GLY A 50 10.31 -0.87 8.05
CA GLY A 50 11.62 -0.54 8.59
C GLY A 50 12.74 -1.30 7.88
N TYR A 51 12.57 -2.60 7.64
CA TYR A 51 13.52 -3.41 6.86
C TYR A 51 13.72 -2.86 5.45
N CYS A 52 12.63 -2.57 4.72
CA CYS A 52 12.69 -1.96 3.39
C CYS A 52 13.37 -0.59 3.42
N LEU A 53 13.09 0.24 4.45
CA LEU A 53 13.73 1.54 4.63
C LEU A 53 15.24 1.41 4.82
N LEU A 54 15.67 0.48 5.68
CA LEU A 54 17.09 0.22 5.94
C LEU A 54 17.82 -0.22 4.68
N LEU A 55 17.21 -1.07 3.86
CA LEU A 55 17.77 -1.47 2.57
C LEU A 55 17.88 -0.30 1.59
N LEU A 56 16.87 0.59 1.55
CA LEU A 56 16.93 1.82 0.74
C LEU A 56 18.01 2.78 1.22
N TRP A 57 18.16 2.94 2.54
CA TRP A 57 19.14 3.82 3.15
C TRP A 57 20.58 3.40 2.85
N LYS A 58 20.83 2.08 2.82
CA LYS A 58 22.13 1.47 2.50
C LYS A 58 22.45 1.47 1.00
N ASP A 59 21.47 1.62 0.11
CA ASP A 59 21.71 1.66 -1.34
C ASP A 59 22.12 3.06 -1.80
N VAL A 60 23.41 3.23 -2.11
CA VAL A 60 23.98 4.48 -2.63
C VAL A 60 23.31 4.99 -3.92
N ASN A 61 22.65 4.10 -4.68
CA ASN A 61 21.95 4.48 -5.91
C ASN A 61 20.51 4.95 -5.66
N PHE A 62 20.03 4.87 -4.42
CA PHE A 62 18.70 5.32 -4.07
C PHE A 62 18.66 6.85 -3.97
N LYS A 63 17.82 7.46 -4.81
CA LYS A 63 17.63 8.91 -4.80
C LYS A 63 16.64 9.29 -3.70
N ARG A 64 17.15 9.69 -2.54
CA ARG A 64 16.38 10.00 -1.33
C ARG A 64 15.27 11.03 -1.54
N PHE A 65 15.44 11.94 -2.51
CA PHE A 65 14.40 12.92 -2.86
C PHE A 65 13.04 12.26 -3.15
N ARG A 66 13.00 11.02 -3.65
CA ARG A 66 11.75 10.30 -3.96
C ARG A 66 10.86 10.04 -2.74
N LEU A 67 11.38 10.19 -1.53
CA LEU A 67 10.58 10.10 -0.31
C LEU A 67 9.71 11.34 -0.11
N TRP A 68 10.25 12.52 -0.41
CA TRP A 68 9.68 13.82 -0.02
C TRP A 68 9.56 14.81 -1.18
N HIS A 69 9.61 14.34 -2.42
CA HIS A 69 9.55 15.20 -3.59
C HIS A 69 8.21 15.93 -3.66
N THR A 70 8.24 17.26 -3.77
CA THR A 70 7.04 18.12 -3.77
C THR A 70 6.83 18.89 -5.08
N ASP A 71 7.68 18.70 -6.09
CA ASP A 71 7.44 19.36 -7.38
C ASP A 71 6.10 18.87 -7.94
N ASP A 72 5.34 19.79 -8.53
CA ASP A 72 3.98 19.54 -9.03
C ASP A 72 3.01 18.97 -7.98
N PHE A 73 3.27 19.14 -6.67
CA PHE A 73 2.42 18.63 -5.59
C PHE A 73 0.94 18.99 -5.81
N TRP A 74 0.64 20.27 -6.02
CA TRP A 74 -0.73 20.76 -6.24
C TRP A 74 -1.38 20.20 -7.50
N ARG A 75 -0.60 19.96 -8.55
CA ARG A 75 -1.08 19.32 -9.77
C ARG A 75 -1.47 17.87 -9.50
N HIS A 76 -0.67 17.15 -8.73
CA HIS A 76 -0.96 15.77 -8.34
C HIS A 76 -2.11 15.67 -7.35
N LEU A 77 -2.22 16.61 -6.42
CA LEU A 77 -3.37 16.73 -5.52
C LEU A 77 -4.65 17.01 -6.31
N GLY A 78 -4.63 17.96 -7.24
CA GLY A 78 -5.77 18.24 -8.11
C GLY A 78 -6.17 17.03 -8.96
N ALA A 79 -5.20 16.30 -9.51
CA ALA A 79 -5.48 15.05 -10.23
C ALA A 79 -6.02 13.94 -9.32
N THR A 80 -5.63 13.91 -8.04
CA THR A 80 -6.16 12.99 -7.04
C THR A 80 -7.62 13.33 -6.75
N LEU A 81 -7.92 14.59 -6.46
CA LEU A 81 -9.27 15.07 -6.17
C LEU A 81 -10.24 14.86 -7.34
N LYS A 82 -9.77 15.01 -8.59
CA LYS A 82 -10.56 14.73 -9.79
C LYS A 82 -11.04 13.28 -9.89
N VAL A 83 -10.27 12.32 -9.36
CA VAL A 83 -10.69 10.92 -9.30
C VAL A 83 -11.45 10.64 -8.01
N PHE A 84 -10.95 11.15 -6.89
CA PHE A 84 -11.50 10.92 -5.55
C PHE A 84 -12.94 11.41 -5.42
N ILE A 85 -13.24 12.67 -5.77
CA ILE A 85 -14.57 13.25 -5.55
C ILE A 85 -15.69 12.44 -6.23
N PRO A 86 -15.66 12.19 -7.55
CA PRO A 86 -16.74 11.46 -8.20
C PRO A 86 -16.84 10.00 -7.71
N ALA A 87 -15.70 9.32 -7.52
CA ALA A 87 -15.72 7.93 -7.06
C ALA A 87 -16.15 7.80 -5.59
N ALA A 88 -15.80 8.77 -4.73
CA ALA A 88 -16.31 8.86 -3.36
C ALA A 88 -17.83 9.04 -3.36
N ILE A 89 -18.37 9.96 -4.16
CA ILE A 89 -19.83 10.16 -4.26
C ILE A 89 -20.53 8.86 -4.70
N VAL A 90 -20.02 8.20 -5.74
CA VAL A 90 -20.58 6.92 -6.21
C VAL A 90 -20.53 5.87 -5.12
N LEU A 91 -19.39 5.72 -4.42
CA LEU A 91 -19.26 4.75 -3.34
C LEU A 91 -20.19 5.06 -2.17
N ALA A 92 -20.34 6.34 -1.80
CA ALA A 92 -21.31 6.75 -0.78
C ALA A 92 -22.74 6.38 -1.17
N CYS A 93 -23.15 6.62 -2.42
CA CYS A 93 -24.47 6.20 -2.90
C CYS A 93 -24.62 4.67 -2.84
N VAL A 94 -23.60 3.92 -3.28
CA VAL A 94 -23.64 2.44 -3.21
C VAL A 94 -23.81 1.97 -1.76
N VAL A 95 -23.03 2.49 -0.81
CA VAL A 95 -23.15 2.11 0.60
C VAL A 95 -24.51 2.53 1.16
N TYR A 96 -24.98 3.73 0.87
CA TYR A 96 -26.28 4.23 1.32
C TYR A 96 -27.45 3.34 0.88
N TYR A 97 -27.47 2.89 -0.39
CA TYR A 97 -28.57 2.08 -0.91
C TYR A 97 -28.46 0.59 -0.60
N PHE A 98 -27.24 0.02 -0.65
CA PHE A 98 -27.05 -1.43 -0.56
C PHE A 98 -26.54 -1.91 0.80
N ALA A 99 -25.88 -1.06 1.59
CA ALA A 99 -25.33 -1.42 2.89
C ALA A 99 -25.51 -0.29 3.93
N PRO A 100 -26.73 0.24 4.14
CA PRO A 100 -26.94 1.38 5.03
C PRO A 100 -26.53 1.10 6.49
N HIS A 101 -26.51 -0.16 6.90
CA HIS A 101 -26.12 -0.57 8.25
C HIS A 101 -24.64 -0.26 8.58
N ILE A 102 -23.73 -0.33 7.60
CA ILE A 102 -22.32 0.05 7.81
C ILE A 102 -22.08 1.54 7.63
N LEU A 103 -23.03 2.29 7.06
CA LEU A 103 -22.82 3.70 6.73
C LEU A 103 -22.48 4.51 7.99
N PHE A 104 -21.33 5.16 7.99
CA PHE A 104 -20.79 5.89 9.13
C PHE A 104 -20.69 5.07 10.43
N LYS A 105 -20.46 3.75 10.33
CA LYS A 105 -20.42 2.85 11.50
C LYS A 105 -19.45 3.36 12.58
N LEU A 106 -18.18 3.59 12.24
CA LEU A 106 -17.19 4.06 13.23
C LEU A 106 -17.56 5.44 13.81
N PRO A 107 -17.87 6.48 13.01
CA PRO A 107 -18.34 7.75 13.58
C PRO A 107 -19.56 7.65 14.51
N ARG A 108 -20.50 6.73 14.23
CA ARG A 108 -21.74 6.57 15.01
C ARG A 108 -21.57 5.72 16.26
N GLU A 109 -20.78 4.65 16.18
CA GLU A 109 -20.69 3.63 17.23
C GLU A 109 -19.44 3.78 18.11
N ASP A 110 -18.33 4.27 17.56
CA ASP A 110 -17.08 4.48 18.29
C ASP A 110 -16.30 5.67 17.72
N MET A 111 -16.78 6.88 18.05
CA MET A 111 -16.17 8.14 17.59
C MET A 111 -14.71 8.29 18.03
N GLN A 112 -14.36 7.79 19.21
CA GLN A 112 -12.99 7.88 19.72
C GLN A 112 -12.06 7.01 18.87
N PHE A 113 -12.44 5.75 18.62
CA PHE A 113 -11.67 4.87 17.75
C PHE A 113 -11.58 5.41 16.31
N TRP A 114 -12.66 6.02 15.80
CA TRP A 114 -12.64 6.69 14.50
C TRP A 114 -11.59 7.82 14.45
N LEU A 115 -11.58 8.74 15.40
CA LEU A 115 -10.63 9.85 15.44
C LEU A 115 -9.18 9.36 15.58
N ILE A 116 -8.96 8.35 16.44
CA ILE A 116 -7.65 7.70 16.59
C ILE A 116 -7.23 7.07 15.27
N THR A 117 -8.14 6.36 14.60
CA THR A 117 -7.89 5.77 13.29
C THR A 117 -7.48 6.85 12.30
N LEU A 118 -8.24 7.94 12.16
CA LEU A 118 -7.92 9.02 11.23
C LEU A 118 -6.54 9.67 11.49
N ALA A 119 -6.13 9.78 12.75
CA ALA A 119 -4.85 10.37 13.13
C ALA A 119 -3.67 9.40 12.97
N ILE A 120 -3.84 8.14 13.39
CA ILE A 120 -2.75 7.17 13.52
C ILE A 120 -2.57 6.35 12.24
N TYR A 121 -3.66 5.93 11.58
CA TYR A 121 -3.63 5.08 10.38
C TYR A 121 -2.69 5.59 9.27
N PRO A 122 -2.70 6.90 8.91
CA PRO A 122 -1.76 7.44 7.92
C PRO A 122 -0.29 7.17 8.27
N ILE A 123 0.04 7.24 9.56
CA ILE A 123 1.42 7.16 10.04
C ILE A 123 1.86 5.70 10.15
N VAL A 124 1.07 4.88 10.84
CA VAL A 124 1.48 3.51 11.20
C VAL A 124 1.22 2.50 10.08
N SER A 125 0.28 2.80 9.18
CA SER A 125 -0.15 1.87 8.14
C SER A 125 0.21 2.37 6.75
N VAL A 126 -0.25 3.57 6.37
CA VAL A 126 -0.08 4.08 5.00
C VAL A 126 1.39 4.34 4.65
N ILE A 127 2.16 4.98 5.53
CA ILE A 127 3.59 5.25 5.26
C ILE A 127 4.38 3.94 5.03
N PRO A 128 4.33 2.93 5.93
CA PRO A 128 4.99 1.65 5.67
C PRO A 128 4.52 0.99 4.37
N GLN A 129 3.21 0.98 4.10
CA GLN A 129 2.66 0.37 2.89
C GLN A 129 3.20 1.05 1.62
N GLU A 130 3.12 2.37 1.50
CA GLU A 130 3.61 3.05 0.30
C GLU A 130 5.13 2.99 0.17
N LEU A 131 5.86 2.95 1.30
CA LEU A 131 7.30 2.71 1.28
C LEU A 131 7.63 1.32 0.72
N ILE A 132 6.96 0.27 1.18
CA ILE A 132 7.20 -1.13 0.77
C ILE A 132 6.82 -1.31 -0.70
N PHE A 133 5.56 -1.01 -1.05
CA PHE A 133 4.98 -1.39 -2.33
C PHE A 133 5.30 -0.40 -3.45
N ARG A 134 5.62 0.87 -3.15
CA ARG A 134 6.02 1.84 -4.19
C ARG A 134 7.51 2.06 -4.16
N THR A 135 8.02 2.64 -3.08
CA THR A 135 9.36 3.21 -3.13
C THR A 135 10.42 2.13 -3.16
N PHE A 136 10.34 1.17 -2.24
CA PHE A 136 11.19 0.01 -2.19
C PHE A 136 11.00 -0.85 -3.43
N PHE A 137 9.78 -1.35 -3.70
CA PHE A 137 9.51 -2.25 -4.82
C PHE A 137 9.99 -1.67 -6.16
N PHE A 138 9.59 -0.44 -6.50
CA PHE A 138 9.96 0.14 -7.80
C PHE A 138 11.46 0.39 -7.92
N HIS A 139 12.15 0.76 -6.85
CA HIS A 139 13.59 1.00 -6.90
C HIS A 139 14.39 -0.31 -6.91
N ARG A 140 14.05 -1.23 -6.00
CA ARG A 140 14.77 -2.49 -5.76
C ARG A 140 14.70 -3.40 -6.98
N TYR A 141 13.52 -3.54 -7.60
CA TYR A 141 13.31 -4.51 -8.67
C TYR A 141 13.47 -3.93 -10.08
N LYS A 142 13.78 -2.65 -10.25
CA LYS A 142 13.98 -2.04 -11.58
C LYS A 142 15.05 -2.70 -12.46
N ARG A 143 16.01 -3.42 -11.87
CA ARG A 143 17.06 -4.12 -12.64
C ARG A 143 16.56 -5.42 -13.25
N ILE A 144 15.72 -6.17 -12.52
CA ILE A 144 15.13 -7.44 -13.00
C ILE A 144 13.81 -7.21 -13.75
N ILE A 145 13.12 -6.12 -13.45
CA ILE A 145 11.87 -5.69 -14.10
C ILE A 145 12.04 -4.24 -14.59
N PRO A 146 12.67 -4.01 -15.75
CA PRO A 146 12.98 -2.67 -16.23
C PRO A 146 11.73 -1.83 -16.52
N SER A 147 10.70 -2.46 -17.09
CA SER A 147 9.42 -1.81 -17.41
C SER A 147 8.77 -1.22 -16.16
N LYS A 148 8.39 0.06 -16.23
CA LYS A 148 7.63 0.72 -15.14
C LYS A 148 6.21 0.16 -15.04
N ASN A 149 5.56 -0.10 -16.17
CA ASN A 149 4.20 -0.62 -16.22
C ASN A 149 4.13 -2.03 -15.61
N THR A 150 5.13 -2.87 -15.88
CA THR A 150 5.20 -4.22 -15.29
C THR A 150 5.45 -4.14 -13.78
N ARG A 151 6.33 -3.24 -13.32
CA ARG A 151 6.51 -2.99 -11.87
C ARG A 151 5.24 -2.49 -11.21
N TRP A 152 4.49 -1.62 -11.89
CA TRP A 152 3.20 -1.14 -11.42
C TRP A 152 2.19 -2.28 -11.27
N ALA A 153 2.00 -3.10 -12.31
CA ALA A 153 1.09 -4.24 -12.27
C ALA A 153 1.46 -5.23 -11.15
N LEU A 154 2.75 -5.58 -11.01
CA LEU A 154 3.21 -6.51 -9.97
C LEU A 154 3.13 -5.92 -8.56
N SER A 155 3.43 -4.63 -8.41
CA SER A 155 3.27 -3.90 -7.14
C SER A 155 1.80 -3.86 -6.72
N THR A 156 0.88 -3.59 -7.65
CA THR A 156 -0.57 -3.63 -7.43
C THR A 156 -1.04 -5.03 -7.03
N ALA A 157 -0.63 -6.06 -7.77
CA ALA A 157 -0.99 -7.43 -7.46
C ALA A 157 -0.46 -7.87 -6.08
N SER A 158 0.78 -7.50 -5.75
CA SER A 158 1.38 -7.79 -4.44
C SER A 158 0.67 -7.05 -3.31
N PHE A 159 0.28 -5.79 -3.54
CA PHE A 159 -0.47 -4.99 -2.58
C PHE A 159 -1.86 -5.57 -2.33
N SER A 160 -2.56 -5.98 -3.40
CA SER A 160 -3.84 -6.70 -3.31
C SER A 160 -3.70 -8.02 -2.55
N LEU A 161 -2.68 -8.81 -2.88
CA LEU A 161 -2.38 -10.06 -2.18
C LEU A 161 -2.08 -9.84 -0.70
N ALA A 162 -1.37 -8.77 -0.33
CA ALA A 162 -1.12 -8.46 1.08
C ALA A 162 -2.40 -8.24 1.91
N HIS A 163 -3.52 -7.92 1.25
CA HIS A 163 -4.81 -7.70 1.92
C HIS A 163 -5.67 -8.95 2.04
N VAL A 164 -5.23 -10.12 1.54
CA VAL A 164 -5.91 -11.40 1.82
C VAL A 164 -5.94 -11.71 3.32
N VAL A 165 -5.02 -11.14 4.10
CA VAL A 165 -4.93 -11.28 5.56
C VAL A 165 -6.19 -10.82 6.29
N TYR A 166 -7.04 -9.99 5.67
CA TYR A 166 -8.33 -9.58 6.24
C TYR A 166 -9.44 -10.60 5.99
N GLY A 167 -9.16 -11.73 5.35
CA GLY A 167 -10.08 -12.86 5.22
C GLY A 167 -11.30 -12.62 4.33
N ASN A 168 -11.38 -11.48 3.64
CA ASN A 168 -12.53 -11.10 2.83
C ASN A 168 -12.13 -10.56 1.45
N TRP A 169 -12.94 -10.87 0.43
CA TRP A 169 -12.65 -10.49 -0.96
C TRP A 169 -12.80 -8.98 -1.22
N ILE A 170 -13.58 -8.28 -0.39
CA ILE A 170 -13.78 -6.82 -0.50
C ILE A 170 -12.47 -6.09 -0.25
N ALA A 171 -11.73 -6.46 0.81
CA ALA A 171 -10.40 -5.93 1.12
C ALA A 171 -9.43 -6.12 -0.06
N VAL A 172 -9.41 -7.33 -0.64
CA VAL A 172 -8.56 -7.66 -1.80
C VAL A 172 -8.95 -6.80 -3.02
N GLY A 173 -10.25 -6.67 -3.31
CA GLY A 173 -10.75 -5.87 -4.42
C GLY A 173 -10.44 -4.37 -4.27
N LEU A 174 -10.73 -3.81 -3.09
CA LEU A 174 -10.42 -2.40 -2.77
C LEU A 174 -8.94 -2.13 -2.86
N SER A 175 -8.10 -3.02 -2.34
CA SER A 175 -6.65 -2.86 -2.39
C SER A 175 -6.09 -3.07 -3.79
N CYS A 176 -6.70 -3.89 -4.64
CA CYS A 176 -6.34 -3.94 -6.05
C CYS A 176 -6.56 -2.58 -6.75
N ILE A 177 -7.74 -1.98 -6.54
CA ILE A 177 -8.07 -0.65 -7.10
C ILE A 177 -7.15 0.43 -6.52
N GLY A 178 -7.01 0.48 -5.19
CA GLY A 178 -6.14 1.41 -4.49
C GLY A 178 -4.68 1.27 -4.93
N GLY A 179 -4.17 0.03 -4.97
CA GLY A 179 -2.82 -0.28 -5.44
C GLY A 179 -2.55 0.21 -6.87
N ALA A 180 -3.53 0.06 -7.76
CA ALA A 180 -3.46 0.59 -9.11
C ALA A 180 -3.37 2.13 -9.12
N LEU A 181 -4.24 2.81 -8.38
CA LEU A 181 -4.26 4.28 -8.27
C LEU A 181 -2.95 4.82 -7.69
N PHE A 182 -2.53 4.30 -6.54
CA PHE A 182 -1.34 4.74 -5.81
C PHE A 182 -0.06 4.46 -6.61
N GLY A 183 0.02 3.28 -7.23
CA GLY A 183 1.14 2.92 -8.09
C GLY A 183 1.24 3.81 -9.33
N TYR A 184 0.12 4.15 -9.95
CA TYR A 184 0.09 5.08 -11.07
C TYR A 184 0.51 6.49 -10.64
N ARG A 185 0.01 6.99 -9.50
CA ARG A 185 0.42 8.29 -8.95
C ARG A 185 1.92 8.32 -8.65
N TYR A 186 2.46 7.26 -8.08
CA TYR A 186 3.90 7.16 -7.79
C TYR A 186 4.73 7.21 -9.07
N MET A 187 4.30 6.57 -10.15
CA MET A 187 5.01 6.62 -11.44
C MET A 187 5.11 8.02 -12.00
N GLN A 188 4.05 8.82 -11.83
CA GLN A 188 3.97 10.20 -12.32
C GLN A 188 4.74 11.17 -11.42
N SER A 189 4.44 11.16 -10.12
CA SER A 189 4.99 12.10 -9.14
C SER A 189 6.41 11.77 -8.68
N ARG A 190 6.80 10.48 -8.75
CA ARG A 190 8.04 9.95 -8.18
C ARG A 190 8.22 10.33 -6.71
N SER A 191 7.11 10.52 -5.99
CA SER A 191 7.05 11.00 -4.62
C SER A 191 6.27 10.04 -3.74
N THR A 192 6.89 9.60 -2.65
CA THR A 192 6.20 8.79 -1.63
C THR A 192 5.19 9.65 -0.88
N LEU A 193 5.56 10.88 -0.53
CA LEU A 193 4.70 11.84 0.17
C LEU A 193 3.37 12.08 -0.57
N VAL A 194 3.41 12.34 -1.88
CA VAL A 194 2.20 12.58 -2.68
C VAL A 194 1.24 11.39 -2.60
N VAL A 195 1.80 10.18 -2.69
CA VAL A 195 1.01 8.94 -2.70
C VAL A 195 0.52 8.59 -1.30
N VAL A 196 1.30 8.86 -0.25
CA VAL A 196 0.86 8.75 1.15
C VAL A 196 -0.33 9.67 1.41
N ILE A 197 -0.33 10.89 0.88
CA ILE A 197 -1.47 11.81 1.02
C ILE A 197 -2.68 11.29 0.26
N GLU A 198 -2.52 10.83 -0.98
CA GLU A 198 -3.62 10.24 -1.76
C GLU A 198 -4.19 8.98 -1.09
N HIS A 199 -3.35 8.06 -0.62
CA HIS A 199 -3.77 6.86 0.09
C HIS A 199 -4.42 7.21 1.44
N SER A 200 -3.87 8.16 2.21
CA SER A 200 -4.48 8.60 3.47
C SER A 200 -5.86 9.20 3.25
N LEU A 201 -6.04 10.01 2.20
CA LEU A 201 -7.34 10.55 1.82
C LEU A 201 -8.36 9.43 1.54
N TRP A 202 -7.99 8.45 0.72
CA TRP A 202 -8.83 7.30 0.42
C TRP A 202 -9.14 6.46 1.66
N GLY A 203 -8.13 6.10 2.45
CA GLY A 203 -8.32 5.28 3.65
C GLY A 203 -9.19 5.97 4.70
N SER A 204 -8.90 7.23 5.01
CA SER A 204 -9.72 8.04 5.93
C SER A 204 -11.17 8.14 5.47
N TYR A 205 -11.39 8.29 4.17
CA TYR A 205 -12.73 8.29 3.60
C TYR A 205 -13.43 6.94 3.76
N LEU A 206 -12.75 5.81 3.46
CA LEU A 206 -13.33 4.48 3.62
C LEU A 206 -13.68 4.16 5.08
N PHE A 207 -12.81 4.48 6.04
CA PHE A 207 -13.09 4.32 7.47
C PHE A 207 -14.27 5.19 7.93
N THR A 208 -14.34 6.42 7.43
CA THR A 208 -15.45 7.33 7.76
C THR A 208 -16.76 6.83 7.16
N LEU A 209 -16.78 6.43 5.88
CA LEU A 209 -17.97 5.95 5.20
C LEU A 209 -18.49 4.63 5.79
N GLY A 210 -17.60 3.81 6.36
CA GLY A 210 -17.92 2.52 6.98
C GLY A 210 -17.37 1.31 6.23
N VAL A 211 -16.92 1.48 4.99
CA VAL A 211 -16.27 0.40 4.21
C VAL A 211 -14.94 -0.03 4.85
N GLY A 212 -14.28 0.84 5.61
CA GLY A 212 -13.04 0.53 6.31
C GLY A 212 -13.14 -0.62 7.31
N VAL A 213 -14.34 -1.05 7.72
CA VAL A 213 -14.52 -2.24 8.56
C VAL A 213 -13.94 -3.51 7.91
N PHE A 214 -13.97 -3.58 6.57
CA PHE A 214 -13.35 -4.64 5.78
C PHE A 214 -11.82 -4.67 5.84
N LEU A 215 -11.21 -3.63 6.42
CA LEU A 215 -9.77 -3.42 6.53
C LEU A 215 -9.31 -3.34 8.01
N LEU A 216 -10.13 -3.79 8.97
CA LEU A 216 -9.77 -3.81 10.39
C LEU A 216 -9.41 -5.20 10.89
N THR A 217 -10.31 -6.16 10.72
CA THR A 217 -10.18 -7.52 11.29
C THR A 217 -10.76 -8.55 10.31
N GLN A 218 -10.58 -9.83 10.62
CA GLN A 218 -11.23 -10.93 9.89
C GLN A 218 -12.69 -11.18 10.31
N ASN A 219 -13.13 -10.62 11.44
CA ASN A 219 -14.45 -10.83 12.02
C ASN A 219 -15.37 -9.65 11.65
N ILE A 220 -16.15 -9.82 10.58
CA ILE A 220 -17.13 -8.82 10.11
C ILE A 220 -18.47 -9.49 9.96
#